data_AF-A0AAV6BZG4-F1
#
_entry.id   AF-A0AAV6BZG4-F1
#
_cell.length_a   1.000
_cell.length_b   1.000
_cell.length_c   1.000
_cell.angle_alpha   90.00
_cell.angle_beta   90.00
_cell.angle_gamma   90.00
#
_symmetry.space_group_name_H-M   'P 1'
#
loop_
_entity.id
_entity.type
_entity.pdbx_description
1 polymer ?
#
loop_
_entity_poly.entity_id
_entity_poly.type
_entity_poly.pdbx_seq_one_letter_code
_entity_poly.pdbx_strand_id
1 'polypeptide(L)'
;LASELASTKIVNIGAPIGTITSDHLTAVSGRLGPTPQMIPFDLTLVAGGKEKKLRFALVNHPKLTPLLVAITTFTGLSQNALYGESTTLHLQGEIRVKGHSTIRLENAYAPADVFSQDAFPIALAVQSSFMRLYTNTTEAPAVEGISLRVESTPGRQSFTIDSAWLEKTEARPGESVHVRVLLRPYRGPARVADLTVRVPEQSAPGTVLRVLVSDADWLNRSTRGFSLPGIGVLFPPSDSGLEQLISVINRERHNDRVYAGLFAPAPSLVWADKEMPNIPLSQVNVLDGRPGPGGIQYFRESLASEDSLALGGPVAGVISLSLTVR
;
A
#
# COMPACT_ATOMS: atom_id res chain seq x y z
N LEU A 1 -16.98 29.12 27.06
CA LEU A 1 -17.62 29.19 25.73
C LEU A 1 -17.96 27.76 25.30
N ALA A 2 -19.16 27.30 25.61
CA ALA A 2 -19.68 26.02 25.11
C ALA A 2 -20.24 26.27 23.70
N SER A 3 -19.81 25.47 22.73
CA SER A 3 -20.33 25.51 21.37
C SER A 3 -21.53 24.57 21.27
N GLU A 4 -22.67 25.02 20.71
CA GLU A 4 -23.84 24.17 20.45
C GLU A 4 -23.54 23.01 19.48
N LEU A 5 -22.39 23.06 18.77
CA LEU A 5 -21.93 22.01 17.86
C LEU A 5 -20.98 20.98 18.51
N ALA A 6 -20.54 21.19 19.76
CA ALA A 6 -19.66 20.25 20.46
C ALA A 6 -19.84 20.35 21.98
N SER A 7 -20.93 19.77 22.50
CA SER A 7 -21.06 19.51 23.93
C SER A 7 -20.13 18.36 24.31
N THR A 8 -19.10 18.64 25.09
CA THR A 8 -18.25 17.59 25.68
C THR A 8 -18.57 17.46 27.16
N LYS A 9 -19.00 16.27 27.56
CA LYS A 9 -19.21 15.91 28.97
C LYS A 9 -18.22 14.81 29.31
N ILE A 10 -17.32 15.09 30.25
CA ILE A 10 -16.50 14.05 30.86
C ILE A 10 -17.44 13.27 31.79
N VAL A 11 -17.82 12.06 31.40
CA VAL A 11 -18.69 11.19 32.17
C VAL A 11 -17.98 9.86 32.38
N ASN A 12 -18.05 9.33 33.60
CA ASN A 12 -17.64 7.97 33.87
C ASN A 12 -18.77 7.05 33.37
N ILE A 13 -18.61 6.46 32.20
CA ILE A 13 -19.59 5.55 31.61
C ILE A 13 -19.44 4.21 32.32
N GLY A 14 -20.52 3.69 32.91
CA GLY A 14 -20.54 2.34 33.48
C GLY A 14 -20.41 1.25 32.41
N ALA A 15 -20.56 -0.02 32.80
CA ALA A 15 -20.51 -1.12 31.84
C ALA A 15 -21.60 -0.95 30.75
N PRO A 16 -21.31 -1.27 29.47
CA PRO A 16 -22.31 -1.19 28.42
C PRO A 16 -23.43 -2.21 28.68
N ILE A 17 -24.68 -1.74 28.68
CA ILE A 17 -25.88 -2.56 28.99
C ILE A 17 -26.67 -2.99 27.74
N GLY A 18 -26.14 -2.72 26.54
CA GLY A 18 -26.83 -3.00 25.28
C GLY A 18 -26.12 -2.41 24.07
N THR A 19 -26.84 -2.42 22.94
CA THR A 19 -26.36 -1.99 21.63
C THR A 19 -27.33 -0.99 21.00
N ILE A 20 -26.83 0.14 20.53
CA ILE A 20 -27.59 1.04 19.64
C ILE A 20 -27.60 0.41 18.25
N THR A 21 -28.79 0.25 17.66
CA THR A 21 -29.00 -0.42 16.37
C THR A 21 -29.31 0.55 15.24
N SER A 22 -29.87 1.72 15.54
CA SER A 22 -30.12 2.75 14.53
C SER A 22 -30.13 4.14 15.14
N ASP A 23 -29.65 5.10 14.35
CA ASP A 23 -29.68 6.53 14.64
C ASP A 23 -30.41 7.24 13.49
N HIS A 24 -31.63 7.70 13.76
CA HIS A 24 -32.46 8.46 12.84
C HIS A 24 -32.65 9.88 13.37
N LEU A 25 -32.95 10.82 12.47
CA LEU A 25 -33.09 12.25 12.78
C LEU A 25 -33.98 12.55 14.01
N THR A 26 -35.04 11.76 14.23
CA THR A 26 -36.01 11.96 15.31
C THR A 26 -36.01 10.85 16.36
N ALA A 27 -35.19 9.79 16.19
CA ALA A 27 -35.21 8.64 17.08
C ALA A 27 -33.90 7.84 17.03
N VAL A 28 -33.39 7.47 18.21
CA VAL A 28 -32.32 6.49 18.36
C VAL A 28 -32.94 5.21 18.92
N SER A 29 -32.66 4.06 18.30
CA SER A 29 -33.16 2.75 18.74
C SER A 29 -32.01 1.81 19.10
N GLY A 30 -32.26 0.91 20.05
CA GLY A 30 -31.27 -0.06 20.51
C GLY A 30 -31.90 -1.22 21.25
N ARG A 31 -31.08 -2.20 21.61
CA ARG A 31 -31.45 -3.40 22.36
C ARG A 31 -30.63 -3.49 23.64
N LEU A 32 -31.29 -3.69 24.77
CA LEU A 32 -30.62 -4.06 26.02
C LEU A 32 -30.11 -5.51 25.93
N GLY A 33 -29.02 -5.81 26.61
CA GLY A 33 -28.39 -7.14 26.63
C GLY A 33 -27.02 -7.12 25.97
N PRO A 34 -26.78 -7.87 24.87
CA PRO A 34 -25.45 -8.03 24.30
C PRO A 34 -24.88 -6.68 23.84
N THR A 35 -23.60 -6.47 24.13
CA THR A 35 -22.81 -5.34 23.64
C THR A 35 -22.49 -5.53 22.16
N PRO A 36 -22.26 -4.44 21.40
CA PRO A 36 -21.92 -4.56 19.99
C PRO A 36 -20.62 -5.33 19.81
N GLN A 37 -20.52 -6.11 18.72
CA GLN A 37 -19.26 -6.73 18.34
C GLN A 37 -18.31 -5.64 17.83
N MET A 38 -17.30 -5.33 18.63
CA MET A 38 -16.27 -4.35 18.32
C MET A 38 -15.06 -5.03 17.67
N ILE A 39 -14.37 -4.33 16.78
CA ILE A 39 -13.11 -4.79 16.18
C ILE A 39 -11.98 -4.51 17.18
N PRO A 40 -11.27 -5.53 17.69
CA PRO A 40 -10.10 -5.32 18.53
C PRO A 40 -8.96 -4.72 17.70
N PHE A 41 -8.33 -3.66 18.22
CA PHE A 41 -7.20 -3.00 17.59
C PHE A 41 -6.04 -2.87 18.59
N ASP A 42 -4.97 -3.63 18.34
CA ASP A 42 -3.72 -3.56 19.07
C ASP A 42 -2.72 -2.67 18.31
N LEU A 43 -2.21 -1.64 18.98
CA LEU A 43 -1.15 -0.77 18.47
C LEU A 43 0.09 -0.88 19.36
N THR A 44 1.21 -1.24 18.77
CA THR A 44 2.50 -1.35 19.44
C THR A 44 3.46 -0.31 18.89
N LEU A 45 3.91 0.61 19.74
CA LEU A 45 4.97 1.57 19.40
C LEU A 45 6.28 1.11 20.02
N VAL A 46 7.34 1.02 19.21
CA VAL A 46 8.70 0.72 19.66
C VAL A 46 9.60 1.89 19.34
N ALA A 47 10.29 2.44 20.34
CA ALA A 47 11.24 3.53 20.17
C ALA A 47 12.38 3.40 21.17
N GLY A 48 13.64 3.49 20.71
CA GLY A 48 14.82 3.42 21.57
C GLY A 48 14.88 2.17 22.47
N GLY A 49 14.44 1.02 21.96
CA GLY A 49 14.40 -0.26 22.69
C GLY A 49 13.27 -0.38 23.73
N LYS A 50 12.41 0.65 23.88
CA LYS A 50 11.21 0.60 24.72
C LYS A 50 9.99 0.30 23.87
N GLU A 51 9.08 -0.49 24.43
CA GLU A 51 7.82 -0.88 23.78
C GLU A 51 6.62 -0.36 24.59
N LYS A 52 5.64 0.20 23.89
CA LYS A 52 4.34 0.59 24.45
C LYS A 52 3.23 -0.06 23.65
N LYS A 53 2.39 -0.83 24.34
CA LYS A 53 1.20 -1.47 23.78
C LYS A 53 -0.04 -0.68 24.16
N LEU A 54 -0.88 -0.40 23.18
CA LEU A 54 -2.17 0.27 23.31
C LEU A 54 -3.23 -0.68 22.74
N ARG A 55 -4.35 -0.81 23.44
CA ARG A 55 -5.48 -1.66 23.02
C ARG A 55 -6.72 -0.81 22.87
N PHE A 56 -7.37 -0.94 21.74
CA PHE A 56 -8.59 -0.23 21.38
C PHE A 56 -9.67 -1.22 20.94
N ALA A 57 -10.92 -0.75 20.99
CA ALA A 57 -12.07 -1.45 20.44
C ALA A 57 -12.80 -0.49 19.51
N LEU A 58 -12.89 -0.83 18.24
CA LEU A 58 -13.46 0.04 17.20
C LEU A 58 -14.85 -0.45 16.80
N VAL A 59 -15.76 0.49 16.53
CA VAL A 59 -17.08 0.15 15.99
C VAL A 59 -16.90 -0.47 14.61
N ASN A 60 -17.51 -1.63 14.37
CA ASN A 60 -17.56 -2.24 13.05
C ASN A 60 -18.67 -1.60 12.19
N HIS A 61 -18.33 -0.56 11.43
CA HIS A 61 -19.27 0.10 10.53
C HIS A 61 -18.57 0.66 9.28
N PRO A 62 -19.07 0.41 8.05
CA PRO A 62 -18.36 0.75 6.82
C PRO A 62 -17.92 2.22 6.67
N LYS A 63 -18.72 3.15 7.21
CA LYS A 63 -18.41 4.59 7.16
C LYS A 63 -17.59 5.09 8.34
N LEU A 64 -17.58 4.36 9.47
CA LEU A 64 -16.93 4.82 10.70
C LEU A 64 -15.59 4.12 10.94
N THR A 65 -15.51 2.81 10.68
CA THR A 65 -14.28 2.03 10.90
C THR A 65 -13.06 2.69 10.23
N PRO A 66 -13.09 3.07 8.93
CA PRO A 66 -11.90 3.65 8.30
C PRO A 66 -11.43 4.94 8.98
N LEU A 67 -12.37 5.82 9.35
CA LEU A 67 -12.09 7.06 10.06
C LEU A 67 -11.55 6.81 11.48
N LEU A 68 -12.20 5.91 12.22
CA LEU A 68 -11.82 5.60 13.61
C LEU A 68 -10.46 4.92 13.68
N VAL A 69 -10.13 4.03 12.74
CA VAL A 69 -8.78 3.43 12.64
C VAL A 69 -7.74 4.52 12.40
N ALA A 70 -8.00 5.47 11.50
CA ALA A 70 -7.09 6.59 11.22
C ALA A 70 -6.85 7.44 12.49
N ILE A 71 -7.93 7.86 13.15
CA ILE A 71 -7.86 8.70 14.35
C ILE A 71 -7.11 7.97 15.47
N THR A 72 -7.45 6.71 15.75
CA THR A 72 -6.82 5.93 16.83
C THR A 72 -5.35 5.62 16.54
N THR A 73 -4.99 5.35 15.29
CA THR A 73 -3.59 5.19 14.88
C THR A 73 -2.83 6.51 15.07
N PHE A 74 -3.41 7.62 14.60
CA PHE A 74 -2.79 8.94 14.73
C PHE A 74 -2.59 9.34 16.19
N THR A 75 -3.62 9.26 17.03
CA THR A 75 -3.53 9.65 18.45
C THR A 75 -2.64 8.71 19.24
N GLY A 76 -2.69 7.40 18.97
CA GLY A 76 -1.84 6.40 19.63
C GLY A 76 -0.34 6.57 19.34
N LEU A 77 0.00 7.10 18.17
CA LEU A 77 1.38 7.44 17.80
C LEU A 77 1.80 8.84 18.30
N SER A 78 0.95 9.86 18.10
CA SER A 78 1.27 11.27 18.39
C SER A 78 1.23 11.66 19.87
N GLN A 79 0.33 11.06 20.66
CA GLN A 79 0.17 11.41 22.08
C GLN A 79 1.07 10.56 23.00
N ASN A 80 2.05 9.86 22.43
CA ASN A 80 2.90 8.93 23.15
C ASN A 80 4.28 9.54 23.40
N ALA A 81 4.69 9.60 24.68
CA ALA A 81 5.97 10.19 25.09
C ALA A 81 7.22 9.45 24.58
N LEU A 82 7.05 8.27 23.97
CA LEU A 82 8.14 7.54 23.30
C LEU A 82 8.45 8.08 21.90
N TYR A 83 7.57 8.90 21.32
CA TYR A 83 7.78 9.49 20.01
C TYR A 83 8.74 10.70 20.11
N GLY A 84 9.82 10.66 19.33
CA GLY A 84 10.74 11.78 19.13
C GLY A 84 10.47 12.46 17.79
N GLU A 85 10.55 13.79 17.76
CA GLU A 85 10.50 14.54 16.49
C GLU A 85 11.64 14.12 15.56
N SER A 86 11.39 14.17 14.24
CA SER A 86 12.37 13.84 13.21
C SER A 86 12.83 12.37 13.20
N THR A 87 11.90 11.43 13.39
CA THR A 87 12.18 9.98 13.36
C THR A 87 11.55 9.30 12.15
N THR A 88 12.23 8.30 11.59
CA THR A 88 11.64 7.45 10.56
C THR A 88 10.82 6.37 11.22
N LEU A 89 9.60 6.16 10.73
CA LEU A 89 8.66 5.20 11.29
C LEU A 89 8.47 4.03 10.34
N HIS A 90 8.72 2.82 10.81
CA HIS A 90 8.50 1.58 10.08
C HIS A 90 7.21 0.94 10.55
N LEU A 91 6.22 0.87 9.67
CA LEU A 91 4.93 0.23 9.91
C LEU A 91 5.01 -1.24 9.49
N GLN A 92 4.59 -2.12 10.40
CA GLN A 92 4.20 -3.50 10.11
C GLN A 92 2.80 -3.70 10.66
N GLY A 93 1.86 -4.12 9.82
CA GLY A 93 0.45 -4.23 10.18
C GLY A 93 -0.19 -5.50 9.65
N GLU A 94 -1.15 -6.01 10.41
CA GLU A 94 -1.98 -7.15 10.05
C GLU A 94 -3.46 -6.79 10.27
N ILE A 95 -4.30 -7.08 9.26
CA ILE A 95 -5.75 -6.98 9.37
C ILE A 95 -6.32 -8.37 9.09
N ARG A 96 -6.98 -8.95 10.10
CA ARG A 96 -7.62 -10.27 9.99
C ARG A 96 -9.08 -10.08 9.56
N VAL A 97 -9.46 -10.74 8.48
CA VAL A 97 -10.83 -10.75 7.95
C VAL A 97 -11.33 -12.19 7.95
N LYS A 98 -12.50 -12.42 8.52
CA LYS A 98 -13.06 -13.77 8.68
C LYS A 98 -13.23 -14.46 7.33
N GLY A 99 -12.65 -15.64 7.18
CA GLY A 99 -12.77 -16.45 5.95
C GLY A 99 -11.83 -16.05 4.82
N HIS A 100 -10.92 -15.09 5.04
CA HIS A 100 -9.99 -14.59 4.02
C HIS A 100 -8.54 -14.64 4.49
N SER A 101 -7.62 -14.45 3.53
CA SER A 101 -6.21 -14.23 3.84
C SER A 101 -6.01 -12.99 4.73
N THR A 102 -4.98 -13.03 5.59
CA THR A 102 -4.60 -11.85 6.38
C THR A 102 -4.00 -10.78 5.49
N ILE A 103 -4.45 -9.54 5.65
CA ILE A 103 -3.89 -8.39 4.94
C ILE A 103 -2.65 -7.93 5.69
N ARG A 104 -1.54 -7.75 4.96
CA ARG A 104 -0.27 -7.27 5.50
C ARG A 104 -0.01 -5.85 5.00
N LEU A 105 0.37 -4.97 5.92
CA LEU A 105 0.76 -3.60 5.64
C LEU A 105 2.22 -3.44 6.05
N GLU A 106 3.10 -3.08 5.13
CA GLU A 106 4.51 -2.87 5.43
C GLU A 106 5.06 -1.70 4.62
N ASN A 107 5.47 -0.63 5.30
CA ASN A 107 6.02 0.57 4.69
C ASN A 107 6.83 1.40 5.70
N ALA A 108 7.75 2.21 5.20
CA ALA A 108 8.49 3.20 5.98
C ALA A 108 7.98 4.62 5.71
N TYR A 109 7.94 5.45 6.74
CA TYR A 109 7.46 6.82 6.69
C TYR A 109 8.51 7.73 7.32
N ALA A 110 9.11 8.58 6.48
CA ALA A 110 10.09 9.54 6.92
C ALA A 110 9.42 10.92 7.14
N PRO A 111 9.93 11.73 8.08
CA PRO A 111 9.48 13.10 8.27
C PRO A 111 9.59 13.89 6.97
N ALA A 112 8.61 14.73 6.68
CA ALA A 112 8.65 15.64 5.54
C ALA A 112 9.07 17.04 6.01
N ASP A 113 9.62 17.88 5.11
CA ASP A 113 9.96 19.28 5.43
C ASP A 113 8.69 20.18 5.41
N VAL A 114 7.60 19.70 5.99
CA VAL A 114 6.32 20.41 6.15
C VAL A 114 5.87 20.34 7.60
N PHE A 115 5.12 21.35 8.05
CA PHE A 115 4.54 21.39 9.40
C PHE A 115 3.39 20.38 9.52
N SER A 116 3.73 19.09 9.61
CA SER A 116 2.82 17.99 9.86
C SER A 116 3.46 16.99 10.81
N GLN A 117 2.68 16.33 11.66
CA GLN A 117 3.20 15.28 12.53
C GLN A 117 3.53 14.01 11.74
N ASP A 118 4.65 13.34 12.03
CA ASP A 118 5.13 12.18 11.23
C ASP A 118 4.19 10.96 11.31
N ALA A 119 3.33 10.90 12.32
CA ALA A 119 2.29 9.86 12.45
C ALA A 119 1.15 10.01 11.43
N PHE A 120 0.96 11.20 10.84
CA PHE A 120 -0.19 11.49 9.99
C PHE A 120 -0.22 10.66 8.69
N PRO A 121 0.88 10.51 7.93
CA PRO A 121 0.90 9.62 6.76
C PRO A 121 0.56 8.17 7.06
N ILE A 122 0.96 7.64 8.23
CA ILE A 122 0.61 6.28 8.66
C ILE A 122 -0.90 6.16 8.85
N ALA A 123 -1.51 7.12 9.54
CA ALA A 123 -2.96 7.13 9.76
C ALA A 123 -3.74 7.14 8.44
N LEU A 124 -3.30 7.94 7.46
CA LEU A 124 -3.89 7.98 6.12
C LEU A 124 -3.70 6.66 5.36
N ALA A 125 -2.52 6.03 5.48
CA ALA A 125 -2.25 4.76 4.82
C ALA A 125 -3.19 3.67 5.35
N VAL A 126 -3.31 3.51 6.68
CA VAL A 126 -4.21 2.51 7.27
C VAL A 126 -5.68 2.84 6.95
N GLN A 127 -6.06 4.13 6.98
CA GLN A 127 -7.39 4.56 6.52
C GLN A 127 -7.66 4.09 5.09
N SER A 128 -6.70 4.28 4.18
CA SER A 128 -6.86 3.94 2.77
C SER A 128 -7.05 2.44 2.55
N SER A 129 -6.34 1.59 3.32
CA SER A 129 -6.52 0.14 3.31
C SER A 129 -7.94 -0.24 3.73
N PHE A 130 -8.44 0.36 4.82
CA PHE A 130 -9.80 0.14 5.30
C PHE A 130 -10.87 0.67 4.33
N MET A 131 -10.64 1.83 3.72
CA MET A 131 -11.53 2.35 2.68
C MET A 131 -11.65 1.35 1.53
N ARG A 132 -10.54 0.84 0.99
CA ARG A 132 -10.57 -0.17 -0.07
C ARG A 132 -11.35 -1.42 0.31
N LEU A 133 -11.17 -1.92 1.54
CA LEU A 133 -11.93 -3.07 2.04
C LEU A 133 -13.42 -2.80 2.14
N TYR A 134 -13.84 -1.67 2.71
CA TYR A 134 -15.26 -1.39 2.93
C TYR A 134 -16.01 -0.87 1.69
N THR A 135 -15.31 -0.36 0.68
CA THR A 135 -15.91 0.05 -0.60
C THR A 135 -15.92 -1.04 -1.67
N ASN A 136 -15.47 -2.26 -1.33
CA ASN A 136 -15.60 -3.39 -2.25
C ASN A 136 -17.09 -3.68 -2.55
N THR A 137 -17.40 -4.17 -3.75
CA THR A 137 -18.78 -4.38 -4.22
C THR A 137 -19.28 -5.81 -4.02
N THR A 138 -18.47 -6.71 -3.47
CA THR A 138 -18.76 -8.15 -3.44
C THR A 138 -19.41 -8.60 -2.14
N GLU A 139 -18.83 -8.24 -1.00
CA GLU A 139 -19.37 -8.60 0.31
C GLU A 139 -18.93 -7.62 1.41
N ALA A 140 -19.67 -7.59 2.53
CA ALA A 140 -19.28 -6.77 3.67
C ALA A 140 -18.12 -7.45 4.44
N PRO A 141 -16.94 -6.82 4.58
CA PRO A 141 -15.81 -7.44 5.22
C PRO A 141 -16.07 -7.64 6.73
N ALA A 142 -15.95 -8.88 7.20
CA ALA A 142 -16.04 -9.23 8.62
C ALA A 142 -14.64 -9.14 9.27
N VAL A 143 -14.20 -7.93 9.61
CA VAL A 143 -12.90 -7.69 10.25
C VAL A 143 -12.91 -8.25 11.69
N GLU A 144 -12.00 -9.17 11.99
CA GLU A 144 -11.86 -9.83 13.30
C GLU A 144 -10.83 -9.18 14.21
N GLY A 145 -9.90 -8.40 13.64
CA GLY A 145 -8.91 -7.69 14.43
C GLY A 145 -7.85 -6.99 13.60
N ILE A 146 -7.20 -6.02 14.25
CA ILE A 146 -6.15 -5.17 13.69
C ILE A 146 -4.95 -5.23 14.63
N SER A 147 -3.77 -5.48 14.09
CA SER A 147 -2.51 -5.41 14.82
C SER A 147 -1.57 -4.50 14.05
N LEU A 148 -1.15 -3.38 14.65
CA LEU A 148 -0.14 -2.51 14.08
C LEU A 148 1.07 -2.46 15.01
N ARG A 149 2.25 -2.61 14.43
CA ARG A 149 3.54 -2.38 15.06
C ARG A 149 4.24 -1.25 14.31
N VAL A 150 4.59 -0.20 15.04
CA VAL A 150 5.33 0.94 14.50
C VAL A 150 6.65 1.04 15.25
N GLU A 151 7.75 0.92 14.50
CA GLU A 151 9.09 1.09 15.04
C GLU A 151 9.64 2.46 14.62
N SER A 152 10.13 3.22 15.60
CA SER A 152 10.72 4.54 15.41
C SER A 152 12.24 4.43 15.44
N THR A 153 12.86 4.80 14.33
CA THR A 153 14.32 4.88 14.16
C THR A 153 14.76 6.36 14.18
N PRO A 154 15.82 6.71 14.93
CA PRO A 154 16.31 8.08 14.99
C PRO A 154 16.75 8.62 13.62
N GLY A 155 16.33 9.85 13.33
CA GLY A 155 16.70 10.58 12.12
C GLY A 155 15.79 10.31 10.92
N ARG A 156 15.88 11.21 9.93
CA ARG A 156 15.16 11.09 8.66
C ARG A 156 15.94 10.20 7.69
N GLN A 157 15.42 9.03 7.41
CA GLN A 157 15.90 8.10 6.40
C GLN A 157 14.95 8.15 5.22
N SER A 158 15.33 8.87 4.16
CA SER A 158 14.58 8.90 2.90
C SER A 158 15.55 9.06 1.74
N PHE A 159 15.20 8.51 0.59
CA PHE A 159 16.09 8.44 -0.57
C PHE A 159 15.40 8.98 -1.83
N THR A 160 16.13 9.73 -2.64
CA THR A 160 15.70 10.10 -3.99
C THR A 160 16.57 9.42 -5.02
N ILE A 161 15.96 9.01 -6.13
CA ILE A 161 16.68 8.50 -7.30
C ILE A 161 17.14 9.71 -8.12
N ASP A 162 18.46 9.95 -8.17
CA ASP A 162 19.04 11.08 -8.91
C ASP A 162 19.27 10.75 -10.39
N SER A 163 19.89 9.59 -10.65
CA SER A 163 20.21 9.12 -11.99
C SER A 163 20.34 7.59 -11.98
N ALA A 164 20.23 6.96 -13.15
CA ALA A 164 20.49 5.54 -13.32
C ALA A 164 21.06 5.28 -14.72
N TRP A 165 21.90 4.25 -14.86
CA TRP A 165 22.47 3.85 -16.14
C TRP A 165 22.70 2.34 -16.19
N LEU A 166 22.67 1.80 -17.40
CA LEU A 166 23.02 0.42 -17.66
C LEU A 166 24.53 0.31 -17.88
N GLU A 167 25.16 -0.75 -17.39
CA GLU A 167 26.56 -1.02 -17.73
C GLU A 167 26.74 -1.40 -19.21
N LYS A 168 25.69 -1.96 -19.80
CA LYS A 168 25.60 -2.28 -21.22
C LYS A 168 24.23 -1.88 -21.75
N THR A 169 24.19 -1.22 -22.90
CA THR A 169 22.95 -0.88 -23.61
C THR A 169 22.48 -1.98 -24.55
N GLU A 170 23.27 -3.05 -24.70
CA GLU A 170 22.96 -4.22 -25.52
C GLU A 170 23.22 -5.52 -24.75
N ALA A 171 22.32 -6.51 -24.89
CA ALA A 171 22.41 -7.78 -24.19
C ALA A 171 21.83 -8.95 -25.00
N ARG A 172 22.36 -10.16 -24.79
CA ARG A 172 21.78 -11.38 -25.40
C ARG A 172 20.52 -11.81 -24.65
N PRO A 173 19.64 -12.58 -25.29
CA PRO A 173 18.60 -13.33 -24.58
C PRO A 173 19.21 -14.16 -23.43
N GLY A 174 18.59 -14.10 -22.25
CA GLY A 174 19.08 -14.76 -21.04
C GLY A 174 20.22 -14.05 -20.29
N GLU A 175 20.85 -13.01 -20.87
CA GLU A 175 21.94 -12.25 -20.24
C GLU A 175 21.41 -11.38 -19.09
N SER A 176 22.15 -11.33 -17.99
CA SER A 176 21.90 -10.39 -16.88
C SER A 176 22.63 -9.08 -17.14
N VAL A 177 21.92 -7.96 -16.99
CA VAL A 177 22.45 -6.60 -17.18
C VAL A 177 22.42 -5.87 -15.84
N HIS A 178 23.57 -5.33 -15.45
CA HIS A 178 23.68 -4.50 -14.25
C HIS A 178 23.13 -3.09 -14.52
N VAL A 179 22.34 -2.63 -13.56
CA VAL A 179 21.72 -1.31 -13.52
C VAL A 179 22.30 -0.58 -12.31
N ARG A 180 23.07 0.48 -12.57
CA ARG A 180 23.63 1.34 -11.54
C ARG A 180 22.69 2.48 -11.26
N VAL A 181 22.38 2.70 -10.00
CA VAL A 181 21.43 3.71 -9.54
C VAL A 181 22.12 4.66 -8.57
N LEU A 182 22.19 5.94 -8.91
CA LEU A 182 22.65 6.98 -8.01
C LEU A 182 21.49 7.38 -7.09
N LEU A 183 21.62 7.03 -5.82
CA LEU A 183 20.65 7.34 -4.78
C LEU A 183 21.19 8.46 -3.89
N ARG A 184 20.35 9.47 -3.64
CA ARG A 184 20.67 10.56 -2.72
C ARG A 184 19.86 10.40 -1.42
N PRO A 185 20.50 10.04 -0.30
CA PRO A 185 19.84 10.11 1.00
C PRO A 185 19.57 11.58 1.39
N TYR A 186 18.55 11.80 2.22
CA TYR A 186 18.31 13.11 2.81
C TYR A 186 19.54 13.59 3.60
N ARG A 187 20.10 14.72 3.18
CA ARG A 187 21.30 15.35 3.79
C ARG A 187 22.49 14.39 3.97
N GLY A 188 22.75 13.54 2.99
CA GLY A 188 23.93 12.68 2.97
C GLY A 188 24.60 12.62 1.60
N PRO A 189 25.80 12.02 1.50
CA PRO A 189 26.47 11.82 0.23
C PRO A 189 25.67 10.86 -0.64
N ALA A 190 25.64 11.13 -1.95
CA ALA A 190 25.04 10.21 -2.90
C ALA A 190 25.81 8.87 -2.91
N ARG A 191 25.08 7.77 -3.06
CA ARG A 191 25.64 6.41 -3.13
C ARG A 191 25.12 5.69 -4.36
N VAL A 192 25.95 4.83 -4.93
CA VAL A 192 25.55 3.97 -6.04
C VAL A 192 25.01 2.67 -5.47
N ALA A 193 23.84 2.24 -5.97
CA ALA A 193 23.28 0.92 -5.76
C ALA A 193 23.35 0.12 -7.06
N ASP A 194 23.65 -1.17 -6.92
CA ASP A 194 23.71 -2.12 -8.03
C ASP A 194 22.47 -3.01 -7.98
N LEU A 195 21.71 -2.99 -9.06
CA LEU A 195 20.57 -3.87 -9.33
C LEU A 195 20.85 -4.69 -10.59
N THR A 196 20.17 -5.80 -10.77
CA THR A 196 20.36 -6.67 -11.94
C THR A 196 19.03 -7.03 -12.58
N VAL A 197 18.91 -6.80 -13.89
CA VAL A 197 17.75 -7.27 -14.66
C VAL A 197 18.17 -8.37 -15.62
N ARG A 198 17.34 -9.41 -15.77
CA ARG A 198 17.60 -10.53 -16.68
C ARG A 198 16.78 -10.39 -17.95
N VAL A 199 17.45 -10.42 -19.10
CA VAL A 199 16.79 -10.43 -20.41
C VAL A 199 16.07 -11.77 -20.62
N PRO A 200 14.78 -11.78 -21.02
CA PRO A 200 14.09 -13.03 -21.33
C PRO A 200 14.79 -13.85 -22.42
N GLU A 201 14.76 -15.18 -22.29
CA GLU A 201 15.42 -16.08 -23.25
C GLU A 201 14.71 -16.09 -24.61
N GLN A 202 13.42 -15.75 -24.64
CA GLN A 202 12.58 -15.69 -25.83
C GLN A 202 12.64 -14.34 -26.58
N SER A 203 13.49 -13.40 -26.14
CA SER A 203 13.58 -12.09 -26.78
C SER A 203 14.20 -12.18 -28.18
N ALA A 204 13.55 -11.60 -29.19
CA ALA A 204 14.07 -11.56 -30.55
C ALA A 204 15.19 -10.50 -30.68
N PRO A 205 16.24 -10.76 -31.49
CA PRO A 205 17.23 -9.76 -31.84
C PRO A 205 16.60 -8.48 -32.41
N GLY A 206 17.13 -7.32 -32.03
CA GLY A 206 16.60 -6.00 -32.38
C GLY A 206 15.43 -5.52 -31.52
N THR A 207 14.94 -6.34 -30.58
CA THR A 207 13.88 -5.91 -29.64
C THR A 207 14.42 -4.86 -28.68
N VAL A 208 13.71 -3.74 -28.53
CA VAL A 208 14.01 -2.74 -27.50
C VAL A 208 13.17 -3.03 -26.27
N LEU A 209 13.84 -3.25 -25.14
CA LEU A 209 13.25 -3.46 -23.82
C LEU A 209 13.38 -2.17 -23.00
N ARG A 210 12.37 -1.86 -22.20
CA ARG A 210 12.40 -0.69 -21.31
C ARG A 210 12.82 -1.11 -19.91
N VAL A 211 13.87 -0.52 -19.37
CA VAL A 211 14.26 -0.70 -17.96
C VAL A 211 13.73 0.49 -17.16
N LEU A 212 12.85 0.23 -16.21
CA LEU A 212 12.31 1.21 -15.28
C LEU A 212 13.02 1.08 -13.94
N VAL A 213 13.74 2.12 -13.53
CA VAL A 213 14.27 2.25 -12.17
C VAL A 213 13.35 3.18 -11.41
N SER A 214 12.68 2.70 -10.37
CA SER A 214 11.67 3.51 -9.68
C SER A 214 11.46 3.13 -8.21
N ASP A 215 10.68 3.98 -7.53
CA ASP A 215 10.01 3.62 -6.29
C ASP A 215 8.88 2.58 -6.50
N ALA A 216 8.34 2.11 -5.39
CA ALA A 216 7.27 1.10 -5.35
C ALA A 216 5.99 1.56 -6.03
N ASP A 217 5.59 2.82 -5.85
CA ASP A 217 4.33 3.35 -6.37
C ASP A 217 4.34 3.41 -7.90
N TRP A 218 5.43 3.92 -8.50
CA TRP A 218 5.60 3.91 -9.95
C TRP A 218 5.65 2.50 -10.53
N LEU A 219 6.30 1.55 -9.85
CA LEU A 219 6.38 0.18 -10.33
C LEU A 219 5.04 -0.55 -10.22
N ASN A 220 4.31 -0.36 -9.10
CA ASN A 220 2.96 -0.89 -8.93
C ASN A 220 2.02 -0.35 -10.03
N ARG A 221 2.09 0.95 -10.36
CA ARG A 221 1.27 1.55 -11.42
C ARG A 221 1.64 1.09 -12.83
N SER A 222 2.92 0.84 -13.10
CA SER A 222 3.36 0.39 -14.44
C SER A 222 3.07 -1.09 -14.70
N THR A 223 2.91 -1.90 -13.65
CA THR A 223 2.65 -3.35 -13.74
C THR A 223 1.17 -3.70 -13.60
N ARG A 224 0.46 -2.96 -12.74
CA ARG A 224 -0.96 -3.22 -12.41
C ARG A 224 -1.87 -2.07 -12.79
N GLY A 225 -1.32 -1.01 -13.38
CA GLY A 225 -2.08 0.08 -13.94
C GLY A 225 -2.45 1.17 -12.97
N PHE A 226 -3.19 2.16 -13.47
CA PHE A 226 -3.71 3.29 -12.69
C PHE A 226 -4.67 2.82 -11.58
N SER A 227 -4.12 2.28 -10.48
CA SER A 227 -4.74 2.25 -9.17
C SER A 227 -4.16 3.42 -8.38
N LEU A 228 -4.66 4.63 -8.64
CA LEU A 228 -4.33 5.76 -7.77
C LEU A 228 -4.88 5.45 -6.36
N PRO A 229 -4.09 5.68 -5.29
CA PRO A 229 -4.62 5.67 -3.93
C PRO A 229 -5.82 6.62 -3.87
N GLY A 230 -7.01 6.07 -3.62
CA GLY A 230 -8.27 6.83 -3.58
C GLY A 230 -9.10 6.90 -4.87
N ILE A 231 -8.55 6.69 -6.08
CA ILE A 231 -9.39 6.62 -7.31
C ILE A 231 -9.78 5.19 -7.66
N GLY A 232 -8.98 4.18 -7.29
CA GLY A 232 -9.42 2.77 -7.37
C GLY A 232 -10.68 2.47 -6.54
N VAL A 233 -11.06 3.39 -5.65
CA VAL A 233 -12.30 3.40 -4.85
C VAL A 233 -13.53 3.81 -5.67
N LEU A 234 -13.34 4.63 -6.72
CA LEU A 234 -14.44 5.13 -7.57
C LEU A 234 -14.88 4.14 -8.64
N PHE A 235 -13.98 3.23 -9.06
CA PHE A 235 -14.23 2.20 -10.07
C PHE A 235 -13.57 0.87 -9.66
N PRO A 236 -14.05 0.21 -8.59
CA PRO A 236 -13.59 -1.12 -8.24
C PRO A 236 -13.88 -2.08 -9.41
N PRO A 237 -12.99 -3.03 -9.72
CA PRO A 237 -13.28 -4.06 -10.73
C PRO A 237 -14.56 -4.80 -10.30
N SER A 238 -15.59 -4.76 -11.15
CA SER A 238 -16.96 -5.16 -10.79
C SER A 238 -17.10 -6.62 -10.35
N ASP A 239 -16.12 -7.47 -10.68
CA ASP A 239 -16.21 -8.93 -10.55
C ASP A 239 -15.11 -9.52 -9.65
N SER A 240 -14.33 -8.69 -8.94
CA SER A 240 -13.24 -9.16 -8.07
C SER A 240 -13.70 -9.38 -6.63
N GLY A 241 -13.74 -10.63 -6.18
CA GLY A 241 -14.09 -11.01 -4.81
C GLY A 241 -13.18 -10.37 -3.75
N LEU A 242 -13.63 -10.30 -2.50
CA LEU A 242 -12.83 -9.72 -1.39
C LEU A 242 -11.45 -10.38 -1.24
N GLU A 243 -11.35 -11.70 -1.43
CA GLU A 243 -10.07 -12.43 -1.40
C GLU A 243 -9.08 -11.92 -2.47
N GLN A 244 -9.61 -11.58 -3.64
CA GLN A 244 -8.82 -11.07 -4.75
C GLN A 244 -8.31 -9.66 -4.49
N LEU A 245 -9.14 -8.80 -3.91
CA LEU A 245 -8.72 -7.49 -3.42
C LEU A 245 -7.59 -7.63 -2.38
N ILE A 246 -7.73 -8.58 -1.45
CA ILE A 246 -6.70 -8.87 -0.43
C ILE A 246 -5.41 -9.36 -1.06
N SER A 247 -5.48 -10.25 -2.06
CA SER A 247 -4.34 -10.70 -2.86
C SER A 247 -3.60 -9.53 -3.53
N VAL A 248 -4.34 -8.58 -4.11
CA VAL A 248 -3.77 -7.37 -4.73
C VAL A 248 -3.07 -6.49 -3.69
N ILE A 249 -3.71 -6.22 -2.55
CA ILE A 249 -3.12 -5.44 -1.44
C ILE A 249 -1.82 -6.09 -0.97
N ASN A 250 -1.85 -7.40 -0.70
CA ASN A 250 -0.70 -8.14 -0.15
C ASN A 250 0.49 -8.25 -1.10
N ARG A 251 0.28 -8.03 -2.41
CA ARG A 251 1.36 -8.04 -3.40
C ARG A 251 1.90 -6.65 -3.67
N GLU A 252 1.38 -5.59 -3.06
CA GLU A 252 1.93 -4.24 -3.22
C GLU A 252 3.39 -4.20 -2.74
N ARG A 253 4.23 -3.55 -3.55
CA ARG A 253 5.66 -3.39 -3.24
C ARG A 253 5.86 -2.44 -2.07
N HIS A 254 6.86 -2.73 -1.24
CA HIS A 254 7.19 -1.91 -0.07
C HIS A 254 7.94 -0.64 -0.51
N ASN A 255 7.60 0.49 0.08
CA ASN A 255 8.16 1.79 -0.34
C ASN A 255 9.62 2.03 0.12
N ASP A 256 10.21 1.13 0.91
CA ASP A 256 11.55 1.26 1.48
C ASP A 256 12.66 0.68 0.58
N ARG A 257 12.31 0.38 -0.67
CA ARG A 257 13.16 -0.25 -1.68
C ARG A 257 13.22 0.58 -2.96
N VAL A 258 14.38 0.53 -3.61
CA VAL A 258 14.50 0.90 -5.03
C VAL A 258 14.31 -0.35 -5.88
N TYR A 259 13.60 -0.21 -6.99
CA TYR A 259 13.31 -1.31 -7.91
C TYR A 259 13.89 -1.05 -9.30
N ALA A 260 14.33 -2.12 -9.96
CA ALA A 260 14.63 -2.14 -11.39
C ALA A 260 13.75 -3.20 -12.07
N GLY A 261 12.79 -2.73 -12.88
CA GLY A 261 11.90 -3.59 -13.66
C GLY A 261 12.24 -3.53 -15.15
N LEU A 262 12.43 -4.69 -15.78
CA LEU A 262 12.60 -4.81 -17.23
C LEU A 262 11.27 -5.14 -17.89
N PHE A 263 10.85 -4.32 -18.84
CA PHE A 263 9.59 -4.42 -19.56
C PHE A 263 9.84 -4.85 -21.00
N ALA A 264 9.18 -5.93 -21.42
CA ALA A 264 9.18 -6.41 -22.78
C ALA A 264 7.97 -5.87 -23.56
N PRO A 265 8.09 -5.56 -24.86
CA PRO A 265 6.98 -5.08 -25.71
C PRO A 265 6.04 -6.23 -26.11
N ALA A 266 5.58 -6.97 -25.11
CA ALA A 266 4.60 -8.04 -25.24
C ALA A 266 3.35 -7.60 -24.46
N PRO A 267 2.16 -7.56 -25.09
CA PRO A 267 0.94 -7.18 -24.40
C PRO A 267 0.70 -8.09 -23.19
N SER A 268 0.49 -7.49 -22.02
CA SER A 268 -0.01 -8.21 -20.85
C SER A 268 -1.43 -7.77 -20.53
N LEU A 269 -2.20 -8.75 -20.09
CA LEU A 269 -3.53 -8.58 -19.56
C LEU A 269 -3.47 -8.83 -18.05
N VAL A 270 -3.98 -7.89 -17.27
CA VAL A 270 -4.34 -8.14 -15.88
C VAL A 270 -5.84 -8.47 -15.89
N TRP A 271 -6.16 -9.73 -15.61
CA TRP A 271 -7.52 -10.21 -15.38
C TRP A 271 -7.58 -10.70 -13.94
N ALA A 272 -8.60 -10.28 -13.20
CA ALA A 272 -8.85 -10.69 -11.82
C ALA A 272 -7.82 -10.17 -10.79
N ASP A 273 -6.53 -10.41 -10.98
CA ASP A 273 -5.37 -10.13 -10.10
C ASP A 273 -4.16 -10.95 -10.57
N LYS A 274 -4.35 -11.71 -11.65
CA LYS A 274 -3.36 -12.54 -12.30
C LYS A 274 -2.84 -11.78 -13.51
N GLU A 275 -1.55 -11.48 -13.47
CA GLU A 275 -0.81 -11.00 -14.63
C GLU A 275 -0.64 -12.16 -15.62
N MET A 276 -1.18 -12.00 -16.83
CA MET A 276 -0.97 -12.92 -17.94
C MET A 276 -0.01 -12.24 -18.93
N PRO A 277 1.29 -12.56 -18.88
CA PRO A 277 2.26 -12.00 -19.81
C PRO A 277 2.11 -12.63 -21.20
N ASN A 278 2.42 -11.86 -22.24
CA ASN A 278 2.61 -12.34 -23.61
C ASN A 278 1.34 -12.93 -24.29
N ILE A 279 0.18 -12.27 -24.14
CA ILE A 279 -1.05 -12.68 -24.83
C ILE A 279 -0.99 -12.25 -26.31
N PRO A 280 -1.21 -13.16 -27.29
CA PRO A 280 -1.35 -12.80 -28.69
C PRO A 280 -2.51 -11.82 -28.88
N LEU A 281 -2.29 -10.70 -29.58
CA LEU A 281 -3.31 -9.69 -29.86
C LEU A 281 -4.60 -10.27 -30.50
N SER A 282 -4.50 -11.39 -31.22
CA SER A 282 -5.63 -12.09 -31.83
C SER A 282 -6.52 -12.87 -30.84
N GLN A 283 -5.99 -13.27 -29.67
CA GLN A 283 -6.76 -13.96 -28.63
C GLN A 283 -7.39 -12.99 -27.63
N VAL A 284 -6.91 -11.74 -27.58
CA VAL A 284 -7.50 -10.66 -26.77
C VAL A 284 -8.98 -10.44 -27.11
N ASN A 285 -9.35 -10.56 -28.40
CA ASN A 285 -10.72 -10.37 -28.87
C ASN A 285 -11.64 -11.58 -28.63
N VAL A 286 -11.10 -12.75 -28.26
CA VAL A 286 -11.87 -13.99 -28.04
C VAL A 286 -12.18 -14.22 -26.56
N LEU A 287 -11.65 -13.40 -25.66
CA LEU A 287 -12.11 -13.28 -24.27
C LEU A 287 -13.43 -12.48 -24.23
N ASP A 288 -14.41 -12.98 -24.97
CA ASP A 288 -15.71 -12.38 -25.22
C ASP A 288 -16.73 -12.94 -24.22
N GLY A 289 -16.50 -12.64 -22.95
CA GLY A 289 -17.53 -12.65 -21.94
C GLY A 289 -17.59 -11.24 -21.40
N ARG A 290 -18.46 -10.39 -21.98
CA ARG A 290 -18.65 -8.95 -21.67
C ARG A 290 -17.95 -8.54 -20.36
N PRO A 291 -16.70 -8.06 -20.42
CA PRO A 291 -16.02 -7.62 -19.22
C PRO A 291 -16.83 -6.46 -18.65
N GLY A 292 -17.28 -6.59 -17.40
CA GLY A 292 -17.82 -5.45 -16.67
C GLY A 292 -16.79 -4.30 -16.68
N PRO A 293 -17.22 -3.02 -16.63
CA PRO A 293 -16.30 -1.91 -16.55
C PRO A 293 -15.30 -2.12 -15.40
N GLY A 294 -13.99 -2.17 -15.72
CA GLY A 294 -12.91 -2.27 -14.73
C GLY A 294 -12.22 -3.64 -14.57
N GLY A 295 -12.68 -4.71 -15.25
CA GLY A 295 -12.10 -6.07 -15.08
C GLY A 295 -10.85 -6.39 -15.91
N ILE A 296 -10.55 -5.59 -16.93
CA ILE A 296 -9.47 -5.84 -17.89
C ILE A 296 -8.62 -4.60 -18.04
N GLN A 297 -7.34 -4.70 -17.65
CA GLN A 297 -6.36 -3.68 -17.93
C GLN A 297 -5.30 -4.18 -18.90
N TYR A 298 -5.17 -3.45 -20.02
CA TYR A 298 -4.22 -3.72 -21.07
C TYR A 298 -2.95 -2.92 -20.87
N PHE A 299 -1.82 -3.62 -20.87
CA PHE A 299 -0.50 -3.01 -20.93
C PHE A 299 0.14 -3.34 -22.26
N ARG A 300 0.73 -2.34 -22.89
CA ARG A 300 1.50 -2.53 -24.14
C ARG A 300 2.81 -3.27 -23.89
N GLU A 301 3.24 -3.31 -22.64
CA GLU A 301 4.47 -3.95 -22.21
C GLU A 301 4.19 -4.80 -20.95
N SER A 302 4.97 -5.85 -20.76
CA SER A 302 4.88 -6.76 -19.62
C SER A 302 6.17 -6.77 -18.82
N LEU A 303 6.07 -6.86 -17.51
CA LEU A 303 7.24 -7.00 -16.63
C LEU A 303 7.86 -8.40 -16.84
N ALA A 304 9.08 -8.41 -17.36
CA ALA A 304 9.84 -9.60 -17.71
C ALA A 304 10.82 -10.02 -16.60
N SER A 305 11.40 -9.06 -15.88
CA SER A 305 12.34 -9.29 -14.78
C SER A 305 12.25 -8.13 -13.81
N GLU A 306 12.46 -8.40 -12.52
CA GLU A 306 12.49 -7.40 -11.46
C GLU A 306 13.61 -7.73 -10.47
N ASP A 307 14.29 -6.70 -10.00
CA ASP A 307 15.20 -6.77 -8.86
C ASP A 307 15.00 -5.55 -7.95
N SER A 308 15.35 -5.68 -6.67
CA SER A 308 15.13 -4.63 -5.68
C SER A 308 16.20 -4.59 -4.60
N LEU A 309 16.45 -3.40 -4.05
CA LEU A 309 17.37 -3.17 -2.94
C LEU A 309 16.70 -2.37 -1.83
N ALA A 310 16.74 -2.90 -0.60
CA ALA A 310 16.22 -2.21 0.59
C ALA A 310 17.17 -1.11 1.07
N LEU A 311 16.61 0.06 1.36
CA LEU A 311 17.36 1.26 1.77
C LEU A 311 17.05 1.72 3.21
N GLY A 312 16.05 1.11 3.87
CA GLY A 312 15.67 1.41 5.26
C GLY A 312 14.81 2.67 5.41
N GLY A 313 14.28 3.23 4.33
CA GLY A 313 13.41 4.40 4.37
C GLY A 313 12.77 4.63 3.01
N PRO A 314 11.70 5.44 2.93
CA PRO A 314 10.96 5.64 1.69
C PRO A 314 11.85 6.14 0.56
N VAL A 315 11.64 5.58 -0.63
CA VAL A 315 12.30 5.93 -1.87
C VAL A 315 11.34 6.71 -2.77
N ALA A 316 11.85 7.74 -3.44
CA ALA A 316 11.08 8.50 -4.41
C ALA A 316 11.89 8.70 -5.69
N GLY A 317 11.23 8.49 -6.83
CA GLY A 317 11.78 8.83 -8.14
C GLY A 317 11.50 7.77 -9.19
N VAL A 318 11.79 8.14 -10.44
CA VAL A 318 11.58 7.27 -11.59
C VAL A 318 12.54 7.65 -12.72
N ILE A 319 13.17 6.65 -13.32
CA ILE A 319 14.06 6.79 -14.47
C ILE A 319 13.75 5.66 -15.44
N SER A 320 13.61 6.01 -16.72
CA SER A 320 13.41 5.04 -17.79
C SER A 320 14.67 4.97 -18.65
N LEU A 321 15.14 3.76 -18.90
CA LEU A 321 16.29 3.43 -19.74
C LEU A 321 15.84 2.46 -20.83
N SER A 322 16.64 2.34 -21.89
CA SER A 322 16.38 1.42 -23.00
C SER A 322 17.52 0.42 -23.13
N LEU A 323 17.18 -0.85 -23.31
CA LEU A 323 18.10 -1.96 -23.51
C LEU A 323 17.75 -2.66 -24.82
N THR A 324 18.69 -2.75 -25.75
CA THR A 324 18.49 -3.42 -27.04
C THR A 324 18.95 -4.87 -26.97
N VAL A 325 18.15 -5.80 -27.48
CA VAL A 325 18.52 -7.21 -27.60
C VAL A 325 19.35 -7.39 -28.86
N ARG A 326 20.55 -7.96 -28.74
CA ARG A 326 21.45 -8.24 -29.87
C ARG A 326 21.24 -9.63 -30.47
#